data_AF-A0A7V9KPL0-F1
#
_entry.id   AF-A0A7V9KPL0-F1
#
_cell.length_a   1.000
_cell.length_b   1.000
_cell.length_c   1.000
_cell.angle_alpha   90.00
_cell.angle_beta   90.00
_cell.angle_gamma   90.00
#
_symmetry.space_group_name_H-M   'P 1'
#
loop_
_entity.id
_entity.type
_entity.pdbx_description
1 polymer ?
#
loop_
_entity_poly.entity_id
_entity_poly.type
_entity_poly.pdbx_seq_one_letter_code
_entity_poly.pdbx_strand_id
1 'polypeptide(L)' 'MVGLVERMLGLHERLAEGRIERERRVIQHQIEATDKQIDQLVYELYDLTEEEIAIVEEGEHRDNSP' A
#
# COMPACT_ATOMS: atom_id res chain seq x y z
N MET A 1 10.94 -4.98 5.30
CA MET A 1 10.48 -3.58 5.20
C MET A 1 11.25 -2.78 4.16
N VAL A 2 12.56 -2.54 4.33
CA VAL A 2 13.35 -1.67 3.42
C VAL A 2 13.17 -2.02 1.95
N GLY A 3 13.26 -3.30 1.57
CA GLY A 3 13.05 -3.72 0.18
C GLY A 3 11.62 -3.53 -0.36
N LEU A 4 10.59 -3.51 0.51
CA LEU A 4 9.22 -3.20 0.09
C LEU A 4 9.06 -1.69 -0.16
N VAL A 5 9.68 -0.86 0.67
CA VAL A 5 9.70 0.60 0.50
C VAL A 5 10.45 0.98 -0.77
N GLU A 6 11.62 0.39 -1.03
CA GLU A 6 12.36 0.59 -2.28
C GLU A 6 11.55 0.17 -3.51
N ARG A 7 10.86 -0.97 -3.43
CA ARG A 7 9.94 -1.43 -4.48
C ARG A 7 8.80 -0.43 -4.70
N MET A 8 8.20 0.09 -3.62
CA MET A 8 7.10 1.05 -3.70
C MET A 8 7.55 2.35 -4.38
N LEU A 9 8.72 2.89 -4.00
CA LEU A 9 9.31 4.07 -4.65
C LEU A 9 9.50 3.84 -6.16
N GLY A 10 10.10 2.72 -6.56
CA GLY A 10 10.29 2.41 -7.97
C GLY A 10 8.97 2.19 -8.75
N LEU A 11 7.91 1.70 -8.08
CA LEU A 11 6.58 1.60 -8.69
C LEU A 11 5.94 2.98 -8.90
N HIS A 12 6.08 3.91 -7.94
CA HIS A 12 5.58 5.28 -8.10
C HIS A 12 6.29 6.04 -9.22
N GLU A 13 7.60 5.87 -9.37
CA GLU A 13 8.36 6.44 -10.50
C GLU A 13 7.84 5.90 -11.84
N ARG A 14 7.69 4.58 -11.96
CA ARG A 14 7.13 3.95 -13.18
C ARG A 14 5.69 4.37 -13.46
N LEU A 15 4.88 4.60 -12.41
CA LEU A 15 3.52 5.11 -12.57
C LEU A 15 3.53 6.54 -13.12
N ALA A 16 4.46 7.39 -12.67
CA ALA A 16 4.59 8.76 -13.17
C ALA A 16 5.01 8.80 -14.65
N GLU A 17 5.88 7.88 -15.07
CA GLU A 17 6.36 7.79 -16.45
C GLU A 17 5.37 7.12 -17.42
N GLY A 18 4.48 6.26 -16.91
CA GLY A 18 3.54 5.49 -17.70
C GLY A 18 2.57 6.35 -18.51
N ARG A 19 2.60 6.23 -19.84
CA ARG A 19 1.71 6.98 -20.77
C ARG A 19 0.47 6.18 -21.19
N ILE A 20 0.45 4.88 -20.89
CA ILE A 20 -0.61 3.96 -21.28
C ILE A 20 -1.48 3.65 -20.07
N GLU A 21 -2.76 4.02 -20.13
CA GLU A 21 -3.72 3.84 -19.03
C GLU A 21 -3.78 2.40 -18.48
N ARG A 22 -3.70 1.40 -19.37
CA ARG A 22 -3.70 0.00 -18.95
C ARG A 22 -2.47 -0.34 -18.11
N GLU A 23 -1.30 0.14 -18.48
CA GLU A 23 -0.05 -0.10 -17.76
C GLU A 23 -0.06 0.62 -16.41
N ARG A 24 -0.55 1.86 -16.39
CA ARG A 24 -0.75 2.63 -15.16
C ARG A 24 -1.64 1.88 -14.17
N ARG A 25 -2.76 1.30 -14.62
CA ARG A 25 -3.64 0.48 -13.77
C ARG A 25 -2.93 -0.75 -13.19
N VAL A 26 -2.14 -1.44 -13.99
CA VAL A 26 -1.36 -2.60 -13.51
C VAL A 26 -0.35 -2.17 -12.45
N ILE A 27 0.35 -1.06 -12.66
CA ILE A 27 1.31 -0.51 -11.70
C ILE A 27 0.58 -0.06 -10.42
N GLN A 28 -0.59 0.57 -10.53
CA GLN A 28 -1.40 0.97 -9.39
C GLN A 28 -1.80 -0.23 -8.51
N HIS A 29 -2.22 -1.34 -9.12
CA HIS A 29 -2.52 -2.57 -8.37
C HIS A 29 -1.27 -3.16 -7.70
N GLN A 30 -0.09 -3.01 -8.31
CA GLN A 30 1.17 -3.43 -7.70
C GLN A 30 1.55 -2.56 -6.49
N ILE A 31 1.22 -1.27 -6.53
CA ILE A 31 1.40 -0.34 -5.41
C ILE A 31 0.49 -0.76 -4.26
N GLU A 32 -0.82 -0.91 -4.51
CA GLU A 32 -1.81 -1.36 -3.51
C GLU A 32 -1.44 -2.71 -2.87
N ALA A 33 -0.91 -3.65 -3.66
CA ALA A 33 -0.48 -4.94 -3.13
C ALA A 33 0.82 -4.83 -2.29
N THR A 34 1.68 -3.86 -2.58
CA THR A 34 2.91 -3.61 -1.81
C THR A 34 2.58 -2.86 -0.52
N ASP A 35 1.61 -1.96 -0.56
CA ASP A 35 1.08 -1.20 0.58
C ASP A 35 0.57 -2.15 1.67
N LYS A 36 -0.32 -3.08 1.31
CA LYS A 36 -0.83 -4.11 2.23
C LYS A 36 0.27 -4.99 2.84
N GLN A 37 1.35 -5.26 2.11
CA GLN A 37 2.50 -6.01 2.65
C GLN A 37 3.29 -5.17 3.65
N ILE A 38 3.35 -3.86 3.47
CA ILE A 38 3.97 -2.94 4.42
C ILE A 38 3.11 -2.85 5.67
N ASP A 39 1.79 -2.66 5.53
CA ASP A 39 0.85 -2.60 6.67
C ASP A 39 0.95 -3.84 7.55
N GLN A 40 0.90 -5.03 6.95
CA GLN A 40 1.07 -6.29 7.69
C GLN A 40 2.37 -6.33 8.49
N LEU A 41 3.48 -5.92 7.89
CA LEU A 41 4.76 -5.90 8.56
C LEU A 41 4.83 -4.83 9.67
N VAL A 42 4.16 -3.70 9.50
CA VAL A 42 4.04 -2.66 10.52
C VAL A 42 3.21 -3.19 11.69
N TYR A 43 2.07 -3.84 11.42
CA TYR A 43 1.23 -4.46 12.45
C TYR A 43 2.02 -5.51 13.25
N GLU A 44 2.79 -6.37 12.58
CA GLU A 44 3.68 -7.34 13.22
C GLU A 44 4.76 -6.67 14.09
N LEU A 45 5.34 -5.56 13.65
CA LEU A 45 6.42 -4.89 14.39
C LEU A 45 5.94 -4.15 15.64
N TYR A 46 4.67 -3.77 15.66
CA TYR A 46 4.04 -3.13 16.82
C TYR A 46 3.17 -4.11 17.62
N ASP A 47 3.21 -5.40 17.29
CA ASP A 47 2.44 -6.47 17.93
C ASP A 47 0.93 -6.16 18.02
N LEU A 48 0.36 -5.56 16.97
CA LEU A 48 -1.07 -5.22 16.96
C LEU A 48 -1.94 -6.49 16.96
N THR A 49 -3.01 -6.42 17.73
CA THR A 49 -4.07 -7.43 17.75
C THR A 49 -5.04 -7.25 16.57
N GLU A 50 -5.82 -8.29 16.26
CA GLU A 50 -6.87 -8.23 15.23
C GLU A 50 -7.88 -7.09 15.48
N GLU A 51 -8.19 -6.79 16.75
CA GLU A 51 -9.09 -5.70 17.13
C GLU A 51 -8.47 -4.32 16.83
N GLU A 52 -7.19 -4.14 17.16
CA GLU A 52 -6.47 -2.89 16.86
C GLU A 52 -6.30 -2.68 15.35
N ILE A 53 -6.01 -3.75 14.60
CA ILE A 53 -5.94 -3.70 13.13
C ILE A 53 -7.30 -3.28 12.55
N ALA A 54 -8.40 -3.86 13.03
CA ALA A 54 -9.74 -3.51 12.56
C ALA A 54 -10.06 -2.02 12.78
N ILE A 55 -9.64 -1.46 13.93
CA ILE A 55 -9.81 -0.03 14.22
C ILE A 55 -9.00 0.85 13.25
N VAL A 56 -7.76 0.46 12.95
CA VAL A 56 -6.91 1.17 11.99
C VAL A 56 -7.53 1.12 10.59
N GLU A 57 -7.95 -0.05 10.12
CA GLU A 57 -8.55 -0.23 8.80
C GLU A 57 -9.91 0.48 8.66
N GLU A 58 -10.73 0.49 9.72
CA GLU A 58 -11.98 1.29 9.75
C GLU A 58 -11.70 2.80 9.69
N GLY A 59 -10.60 3.27 10.28
CA GLY A 59 -10.15 4.66 10.19
C GLY A 59 -9.74 5.05 8.77
N GLU A 60 -8.88 4.25 8.14
CA GLU A 60 -8.41 4.43 6.76
C GLU A 60 -9.55 4.45 5.74
N HIS A 61 -10.53 3.53 5.89
CA HIS A 61 -11.69 3.47 5.00
C HIS A 61 -12.59 4.72 5.04
N ARG A 62 -12.57 5.49 6.13
CA ARG A 62 -13.39 6.69 6.29
C ARG A 62 -12.73 7.92 5.69
N ASP A 63 -11.40 7.96 5.63
CA ASP A 63 -10.63 9.06 5.04
C ASP A 63 -10.53 8.94 3.50
N ASN A 64 -10.56 7.71 2.97
CA ASN A 64 -10.50 7.43 1.53
C ASN A 64 -11.90 7.37 0.84
N SER A 65 -12.91 8.02 1.42
CA SER A 65 -14.23 8.17 0.78
C SER A 65 -14.15 9.13 -0.42
N PRO A 66 -14.72 8.77 -1.58
CA PRO A 66 -14.69 9.60 -2.79
C PRO A 66 -15.48 10.91 -2.67
#